data_AF-A0A961M105-F1
#
_entry.id   AF-A0A961M105-F1
#
_cell.length_a   1.000
_cell.length_b   1.000
_cell.length_c   1.000
_cell.angle_alpha   90.00
_cell.angle_beta   90.00
_cell.angle_gamma   90.00
#
_symmetry.space_group_name_H-M   'P 1'
#
loop_
_entity.id
_entity.type
_entity.pdbx_description
1 polymer ?
#
loop_
_entity_poly.entity_id
_entity_poly.type
_entity_poly.pdbx_seq_one_letter_code
_entity_poly.pdbx_strand_id
1 'polypeptide(L)'
;MTLAISPALRDALARWLDHLAGLADASENTVAAYRRDVAEFLDFLARHEGGAAGIDQLRAVETRDLRAWMASARASGRGARSLARSLSAVKGFARWLA
;
A
#
# COMPACT_ATOMS: atom_id res chain seq x y z
N MET A 1 -12.24 6.72 7.97
CA MET A 1 -12.11 5.27 7.70
C MET A 1 -11.10 4.72 8.68
N THR A 2 -11.53 3.89 9.62
CA THR A 2 -10.63 3.23 10.58
C THR A 2 -9.83 2.18 9.82
N LEU A 3 -8.56 2.46 9.54
CA LEU A 3 -7.68 1.53 8.83
C LEU A 3 -7.51 0.27 9.67
N ALA A 4 -7.97 -0.88 9.17
CA ALA A 4 -7.80 -2.21 9.77
C ALA A 4 -6.34 -2.72 9.65
N ILE A 5 -5.38 -1.83 9.82
CA ILE A 5 -3.95 -2.08 9.71
C ILE A 5 -3.39 -2.21 11.14
N SER A 6 -2.42 -3.09 11.37
CA SER A 6 -1.73 -3.16 12.66
C SER A 6 -0.90 -1.88 12.95
N PRO A 7 -0.64 -1.53 14.23
CA PRO A 7 0.26 -0.42 14.57
C PRO A 7 1.65 -0.56 13.93
N ALA A 8 2.22 -1.77 13.95
CA ALA A 8 3.54 -2.05 13.37
C ALA A 8 3.60 -1.74 11.86
N LEU A 9 2.55 -2.06 11.10
CA LEU A 9 2.48 -1.71 9.67
C LEU A 9 2.29 -0.21 9.44
N ARG A 10 1.55 0.48 10.31
CA ARG A 10 1.45 1.95 10.25
C ARG A 10 2.81 2.60 10.44
N ASP A 11 3.58 2.13 11.41
CA ASP A 11 4.92 2.65 11.69
C ASP A 11 5.91 2.31 10.58
N ALA A 12 5.81 1.11 10.00
CA ALA A 12 6.59 0.73 8.82
C ALA A 12 6.28 1.64 7.61
N LEU A 13 5.00 1.90 7.34
CA LEU A 13 4.57 2.80 6.27
C LEU A 13 5.10 4.24 6.50
N ALA A 14 5.01 4.75 7.73
CA ALA A 14 5.55 6.07 8.06
C ALA A 14 7.06 6.16 7.78
N ARG A 15 7.85 5.20 8.30
CA ARG A 15 9.30 5.17 8.09
C ARG A 15 9.70 5.06 6.63
N TRP A 16 8.99 4.27 5.84
CA TRP A 16 9.25 4.17 4.40
C TRP A 16 8.96 5.49 3.67
N LEU A 17 7.89 6.20 4.05
CA LEU A 17 7.56 7.49 3.45
C LEU A 17 8.59 8.57 3.83
N ASP A 18 9.09 8.56 5.06
CA ASP A 18 10.17 9.45 5.51
C ASP A 18 11.47 9.15 4.74
N HIS A 19 11.77 7.87 4.53
CA HIS A 19 12.88 7.43 3.68
C HIS A 19 12.74 7.96 2.24
N LEU A 20 11.55 7.88 1.64
CA LEU A 20 11.31 8.42 0.30
C LEU A 20 11.45 9.94 0.23
N ALA A 21 10.98 10.65 1.25
CA ALA A 21 11.10 12.10 1.32
C ALA A 21 12.55 12.56 1.44
N GLY A 22 13.36 11.86 2.24
CA GLY A 22 14.76 12.24 2.48
C GLY A 22 15.76 11.72 1.45
N LEU A 23 15.72 10.43 1.13
CA LEU A 23 16.77 9.76 0.35
C LEU A 23 16.44 9.62 -1.14
N ALA A 24 15.16 9.64 -1.51
CA ALA A 24 14.73 9.53 -2.90
C ALA A 24 14.25 10.87 -3.50
N ASP A 25 14.38 11.96 -2.75
CA ASP A 25 13.95 13.33 -3.09
C ASP A 25 12.52 13.38 -3.68
N ALA A 26 11.64 12.54 -3.13
CA ALA A 26 10.27 12.46 -3.59
C ALA A 26 9.51 13.70 -3.13
N SER A 27 8.87 14.41 -4.07
CA SER A 27 8.01 15.55 -3.73
C SER A 27 6.94 15.20 -2.69
N GLU A 28 6.52 16.17 -1.89
CA GLU A 28 5.44 16.01 -0.89
C GLU A 28 4.16 15.41 -1.51
N ASN A 29 3.84 15.81 -2.74
CA ASN A 29 2.71 15.27 -3.50
C ASN A 29 2.88 13.77 -3.80
N THR A 30 4.09 13.33 -4.13
CA THR A 30 4.42 11.91 -4.32
C THR A 30 4.27 11.14 -3.02
N VAL A 31 4.78 11.67 -1.91
CA VAL A 31 4.68 11.05 -0.58
C VAL A 31 3.23 10.92 -0.14
N ALA A 32 2.43 11.97 -0.28
CA ALA A 32 1.00 11.95 0.04
C ALA A 32 0.22 10.95 -0.83
N ALA A 33 0.54 10.90 -2.13
CA ALA A 33 -0.02 9.92 -3.05
C ALA A 33 0.32 8.49 -2.65
N TYR A 34 1.59 8.21 -2.34
CA TYR A 34 2.06 6.87 -1.98
C TYR A 34 1.49 6.42 -0.64
N ARG A 35 1.39 7.33 0.34
CA ARG A 35 0.72 7.07 1.61
C ARG A 35 -0.71 6.57 1.40
N ARG A 36 -1.48 7.30 0.60
CA ARG A 36 -2.88 6.94 0.31
C ARG A 36 -2.97 5.61 -0.42
N ASP A 37 -2.17 5.45 -1.47
CA ASP A 37 -2.20 4.27 -2.33
C ASP A 37 -1.82 2.99 -1.56
N VAL A 38 -0.80 3.04 -0.70
CA VAL A 38 -0.39 1.90 0.13
C VAL A 38 -1.39 1.65 1.27
N ALA A 39 -1.91 2.69 1.92
CA ALA A 39 -2.91 2.52 2.98
C ALA A 39 -4.19 1.84 2.46
N GLU A 40 -4.66 2.20 1.27
CA GLU A 40 -5.81 1.55 0.63
C GLU A 40 -5.53 0.08 0.28
N PHE A 41 -4.32 -0.24 -0.17
CA PHE A 41 -3.94 -1.64 -0.40
C PHE A 41 -3.93 -2.45 0.89
N LEU A 42 -3.34 -1.92 1.97
CA LEU A 42 -3.28 -2.61 3.27
C LEU A 42 -4.68 -2.81 3.88
N ASP A 43 -5.56 -1.82 3.71
CA ASP A 43 -6.97 -1.90 4.12
C ASP A 43 -7.76 -2.92 3.28
N PHE A 44 -7.50 -3.00 1.97
CA PHE A 44 -8.03 -4.08 1.12
C PHE A 44 -7.53 -5.45 1.60
N LEU A 45 -6.23 -5.62 1.81
CA LEU A 45 -5.62 -6.88 2.22
C LEU A 45 -6.19 -7.38 3.54
N ALA A 46 -6.34 -6.49 4.52
CA ALA A 46 -6.99 -6.78 5.79
C ALA A 46 -8.40 -7.38 5.58
N ARG A 47 -9.22 -6.74 4.75
CA ARG A 47 -10.58 -7.22 4.46
C ARG A 47 -10.58 -8.52 3.64
N HIS A 48 -9.64 -8.68 2.72
CA HIS A 48 -9.54 -9.84 1.83
C HIS A 48 -9.17 -11.11 2.59
N GLU A 49 -8.27 -10.99 3.57
CA GLU A 49 -7.78 -12.10 4.41
C GLU A 49 -8.62 -12.30 5.70
N GLY A 50 -9.71 -11.56 5.86
CA GLY A 50 -10.65 -11.76 6.97
C GLY A 50 -10.19 -11.21 8.34
N GLY A 51 -9.31 -10.21 8.40
CA GLY A 51 -8.81 -9.69 9.69
C GLY A 51 -7.85 -8.50 9.60
N ALA A 52 -7.11 -8.22 10.68
CA ALA A 52 -6.13 -7.14 10.68
C ALA A 52 -4.92 -7.51 9.82
N ALA A 53 -4.51 -6.62 8.91
CA ALA A 53 -3.24 -6.79 8.19
C ALA A 53 -2.06 -6.57 9.15
N GLY A 54 -1.18 -7.54 9.24
CA GLY A 54 0.11 -7.51 9.93
C GLY A 54 1.29 -7.68 8.96
N ILE A 55 2.51 -7.57 9.48
CA ILE A 55 3.73 -7.68 8.67
C ILE A 55 3.83 -9.06 7.99
N ASP A 56 3.43 -10.13 8.69
CA ASP A 56 3.48 -11.49 8.15
C ASP A 56 2.50 -11.68 6.99
N GLN A 57 1.29 -11.10 7.09
CA GLN A 57 0.34 -11.09 5.98
C GLN A 57 0.90 -10.35 4.78
N LEU A 58 1.62 -9.24 4.99
CA LEU A 58 2.26 -8.52 3.88
C LEU A 58 3.36 -9.36 3.22
N ARG A 59 4.14 -10.13 4.00
CA ARG A 59 5.15 -11.06 3.48
C ARG A 59 4.54 -12.23 2.70
N ALA A 60 3.30 -12.62 3.04
CA ALA A 60 2.56 -13.68 2.38
C ALA A 60 1.79 -13.22 1.13
N VAL A 61 1.81 -11.93 0.77
CA VAL A 61 1.10 -11.40 -0.41
C VAL A 61 1.58 -12.11 -1.68
N GLU A 62 0.63 -12.70 -2.38
CA GLU A 62 0.84 -13.33 -3.66
C GLU A 62 0.38 -12.43 -4.83
N THR A 63 0.71 -12.85 -6.04
CA THR A 63 0.25 -12.16 -7.26
C THR A 63 -1.27 -12.14 -7.38
N ARG A 64 -1.98 -13.13 -6.83
CA ARG A 64 -3.44 -13.21 -6.86
C ARG A 64 -4.09 -12.07 -6.06
N ASP A 65 -3.52 -11.70 -4.91
CA ASP A 65 -4.05 -10.67 -4.02
C ASP A 65 -3.86 -9.29 -4.65
N LEU A 66 -2.71 -9.06 -5.27
CA LEU A 66 -2.45 -7.85 -6.06
C LEU A 66 -3.43 -7.72 -7.23
N ARG A 67 -3.77 -8.82 -7.91
CA ARG A 67 -4.77 -8.82 -9.00
C ARG A 67 -6.17 -8.54 -8.47
N ALA A 68 -6.56 -9.17 -7.36
CA ALA A 68 -7.85 -8.95 -6.71
C ALA A 68 -8.02 -7.49 -6.28
N TRP A 69 -7.00 -6.91 -5.64
CA TRP A 69 -6.97 -5.49 -5.29
C TRP A 69 -7.11 -4.58 -6.52
N MET A 70 -6.32 -4.84 -7.56
CA MET A 70 -6.38 -4.03 -8.79
C MET A 70 -7.74 -4.13 -9.50
N ALA A 71 -8.41 -5.29 -9.44
CA ALA A 71 -9.77 -5.45 -9.94
C ALA A 71 -10.76 -4.64 -9.10
N SER A 72 -10.69 -4.72 -7.77
CA SER A 72 -11.51 -3.94 -6.84
C SER A 72 -11.32 -2.43 -7.04
N ALA A 73 -10.08 -1.98 -7.21
CA ALA A 73 -9.77 -0.56 -7.43
C ALA A 73 -10.35 -0.05 -8.76
N ARG A 74 -10.29 -0.85 -9.83
CA ARG A 74 -10.94 -0.53 -11.11
C ARG A 74 -12.46 -0.49 -10.99
N ALA A 75 -13.05 -1.46 -10.31
CA ALA A 75 -14.50 -1.50 -10.05
C ALA A 75 -14.97 -0.27 -9.26
N SER A 76 -14.10 0.30 -8.43
CA SER A 76 -14.34 1.54 -7.68
C SER A 76 -14.11 2.82 -8.50
N GLY A 77 -13.89 2.70 -9.83
CA GLY A 77 -13.72 3.84 -10.74
C GLY A 77 -12.29 4.41 -10.81
N ARG A 78 -11.28 3.75 -10.23
CA ARG A 78 -9.89 4.23 -10.31
C ARG A 78 -9.37 4.15 -11.75
N GLY A 79 -8.99 5.30 -12.31
CA GLY A 79 -8.39 5.40 -13.64
C GLY A 79 -7.05 4.67 -13.76
N ALA A 80 -6.70 4.27 -14.99
CA ALA A 80 -5.52 3.44 -15.28
C ALA A 80 -4.20 4.06 -14.78
N ARG A 81 -4.02 5.38 -14.94
CA ARG A 81 -2.82 6.10 -14.50
C ARG A 81 -2.65 6.05 -12.98
N SER A 82 -3.74 6.31 -12.25
CA SER A 82 -3.75 6.24 -10.79
C SER A 82 -3.46 4.83 -10.32
N LEU A 83 -4.03 3.81 -10.97
CA LEU A 83 -3.79 2.42 -10.61
C LEU A 83 -2.32 2.00 -10.85
N ALA A 84 -1.72 2.43 -11.96
CA ALA A 84 -0.31 2.18 -12.22
C ALA A 84 0.59 2.80 -11.15
N ARG A 85 0.30 4.06 -10.74
CA ARG A 85 0.99 4.71 -9.63
C ARG A 85 0.83 3.94 -8.33
N SER A 86 -0.39 3.50 -8.01
CA SER A 86 -0.65 2.74 -6.78
C SER A 86 0.11 1.41 -6.77
N LEU A 87 0.17 0.70 -7.89
CA LEU A 87 0.95 -0.52 -8.02
C LEU A 87 2.45 -0.26 -7.80
N SER A 88 2.98 0.84 -8.33
CA SER A 88 4.38 1.23 -8.08
C SER A 88 4.62 1.52 -6.60
N ALA A 89 3.72 2.24 -5.93
CA ALA A 89 3.81 2.53 -4.50
C ALA A 89 3.82 1.24 -3.66
N VAL A 90 2.87 0.32 -3.91
CA VAL A 90 2.80 -0.97 -3.21
C VAL A 90 4.06 -1.81 -3.41
N LYS A 91 4.56 -1.90 -4.65
CA LYS A 91 5.82 -2.62 -4.93
C LYS A 91 7.02 -1.99 -4.25
N GLY A 92 7.10 -0.66 -4.22
CA GLY A 92 8.16 0.06 -3.54
C GLY A 92 8.17 -0.21 -2.03
N PHE A 93 6.99 -0.16 -1.41
CA PHE A 93 6.85 -0.45 0.02
C PHE A 93 7.19 -1.91 0.35
N ALA A 94 6.65 -2.87 -0.41
CA ALA A 94 6.94 -4.28 -0.21
C ALA A 94 8.44 -4.60 -0.37
N ARG A 95 9.11 -3.99 -1.36
CA ARG A 95 10.56 -4.13 -1.56
C ARG A 95 11.37 -3.55 -0.41
N TRP A 96 10.96 -2.42 0.15
CA TRP A 96 11.66 -1.80 1.28
C TRP A 96 11.52 -2.59 2.58
N LEU A 97 10.41 -3.33 2.75
CA LEU A 97 10.18 -4.17 3.92
C LEU A 97 10.86 -5.57 3.84
N ALA A 98 11.23 -6.00 2.63
CA ALA A 98 11.86 -7.29 2.37
C ALA A 98 13.26 -7.34 2.99
#